data_AF-X0YZA1-F1
#
_entry.id   AF-X0YZA1-F1
#
_cell.length_a   1.000
_cell.length_b   1.000
_cell.length_c   1.000
_cell.angle_alpha   90.00
_cell.angle_beta   90.00
_cell.angle_gamma   90.00
#
_symmetry.space_group_name_H-M   'P 1'
#
loop_
_entity.id
_entity.type
_entity.pdbx_description
1 polymer ?
#
loop_
_entity_poly.entity_id
_entity_poly.type
_entity_poly.pdbx_seq_one_letter_code
_entity_poly.pdbx_strand_id
1 'polypeptide(L)'
;MPDPIDTQRRRLLGTTSALAGASLLNLGLGASARAQGAAPTAPRASGAAAFSGLRQIRAGDLDIGYVDAGPAHGPVAVLLHGWPYDIHSFIDVVPRLTAAGYRVIVPYLRGYGSTRFLSADTARNGEQAVVAVDIIALMD
;
A
#
# COMPACT_ATOMS: atom_id res chain seq x y z
N MET A 1 16.75 -48.43 -7.89
CA MET A 1 18.00 -47.67 -8.10
C MET A 1 17.69 -46.20 -7.89
N PRO A 2 18.37 -45.48 -7.00
CA PRO A 2 18.20 -44.03 -6.86
C PRO A 2 18.96 -43.32 -7.99
N ASP A 3 18.32 -42.31 -8.60
CA ASP A 3 18.95 -41.48 -9.64
C ASP A 3 20.15 -40.69 -9.07
N PRO A 4 21.27 -40.59 -9.80
CA PRO A 4 22.43 -39.83 -9.36
C PRO A 4 22.16 -38.32 -9.43
N ILE A 5 22.53 -37.62 -8.35
CA ILE A 5 22.40 -36.17 -8.25
C ILE A 5 23.32 -35.48 -9.26
N ASP A 6 22.72 -34.70 -10.16
CA ASP A 6 23.39 -33.86 -11.17
C ASP A 6 24.08 -32.66 -10.49
N THR A 7 25.41 -32.77 -10.35
CA THR A 7 26.27 -31.73 -9.73
C THR A 7 26.60 -30.58 -10.67
N GLN A 8 26.28 -30.69 -11.96
CA GLN A 8 26.54 -29.65 -12.96
C GLN A 8 25.56 -28.48 -12.80
N ARG A 9 24.32 -28.76 -12.40
CA ARG A 9 23.27 -27.75 -12.14
C ARG A 9 23.61 -26.79 -10.99
N ARG A 10 24.44 -27.22 -10.03
CA ARG A 10 24.84 -26.41 -8.86
C ARG A 10 26.00 -25.45 -9.12
N ARG A 11 26.72 -25.59 -10.24
CA ARG A 11 27.86 -24.72 -10.57
C ARG A 11 27.47 -23.39 -11.24
N LEU A 12 26.20 -23.19 -11.58
CA LEU A 12 25.72 -21.93 -12.16
C LEU A 12 25.47 -20.81 -11.12
N LEU A 13 25.59 -21.09 -9.83
CA LEU A 13 25.35 -20.12 -8.74
C LEU A 13 26.62 -19.72 -7.98
N GLY A 14 27.81 -19.94 -8.55
CA GLY A 14 29.04 -19.70 -7.79
C GLY A 14 30.26 -19.35 -8.62
N THR A 15 30.19 -18.35 -9.50
CA THR A 15 31.39 -17.65 -10.03
C THR A 15 31.01 -16.34 -10.73
N THR A 16 30.90 -15.23 -10.00
CA THR A 16 31.11 -13.87 -10.56
C THR A 16 31.87 -13.01 -9.55
N SER A 17 33.12 -13.37 -9.30
CA SER A 17 34.07 -12.53 -8.57
C SER A 17 35.41 -12.58 -9.28
N ALA A 18 35.57 -11.75 -10.31
CA ALA A 18 36.85 -11.20 -10.77
C ALA A 18 36.65 -10.39 -12.05
N LEU A 19 36.28 -9.12 -11.93
CA LEU A 19 36.62 -8.03 -12.87
C LEU A 19 36.28 -6.69 -12.18
N ALA A 20 36.85 -6.46 -10.98
CA ALA A 20 36.86 -5.16 -10.31
C ALA A 20 38.31 -4.64 -10.26
N GLY A 21 38.94 -4.61 -11.43
CA GLY A 21 40.20 -3.91 -11.65
C GLY A 21 39.93 -2.45 -11.99
N ALA A 22 40.54 -1.54 -11.24
CA ALA A 22 40.75 -0.12 -11.58
C ALA A 22 39.54 0.84 -11.59
N SER A 23 38.83 1.00 -10.46
CA SER A 23 37.94 2.19 -10.28
C SER A 23 37.91 2.78 -8.85
N LEU A 24 38.93 2.52 -8.01
CA LEU A 24 38.97 2.98 -6.61
C LEU A 24 39.50 4.41 -6.39
N LEU A 25 39.50 5.28 -7.41
CA LEU A 25 40.04 6.65 -7.30
C LEU A 25 39.01 7.78 -7.29
N ASN A 26 37.70 7.49 -7.15
CA ASN A 26 36.67 8.52 -7.04
C ASN A 26 36.02 8.68 -5.65
N LEU A 27 36.58 8.08 -4.58
CA LEU A 27 36.10 8.27 -3.20
C LEU A 27 36.62 9.57 -2.54
N GLY A 28 36.50 10.71 -3.22
CA GLY A 28 36.91 11.97 -2.62
C GLY A 28 36.66 13.17 -3.50
N LEU A 29 35.42 13.68 -3.47
CA LEU A 29 35.06 15.10 -3.62
C LEU A 29 33.59 15.19 -3.18
N GLY A 30 33.37 15.76 -2.00
CA GLY A 30 32.07 15.77 -1.34
C GLY A 30 31.00 16.48 -2.16
N ALA A 31 29.94 15.75 -2.48
CA ALA A 31 28.66 16.39 -2.72
C ALA A 31 28.08 16.76 -1.35
N SER A 32 28.11 18.05 -0.99
CA SER A 32 27.28 18.54 0.10
C SER A 32 25.83 18.23 -0.27
N ALA A 33 25.20 17.29 0.43
CA ALA A 33 23.77 17.12 0.37
C ALA A 33 23.14 18.44 0.83
N ARG A 34 22.52 19.19 -0.09
CA ARG A 34 21.65 20.29 0.29
C ARG A 34 20.41 19.65 0.91
N ALA A 35 20.27 19.75 2.23
CA ALA A 35 18.98 19.51 2.86
C ALA A 35 17.98 20.48 2.23
N GLN A 36 16.96 19.97 1.54
CA GLN A 36 15.80 20.76 1.17
C GLN A 36 15.22 21.31 2.48
N GLY A 37 15.35 22.62 2.70
CA GLY A 37 14.69 23.30 3.81
C GLY A 37 13.21 22.94 3.77
N ALA A 38 12.65 22.58 4.93
CA ALA A 38 11.25 22.25 5.05
C ALA A 38 10.42 23.39 4.43
N ALA A 39 9.68 23.08 3.36
CA ALA A 39 8.70 24.00 2.82
C ALA A 39 7.73 24.37 3.95
N PRO A 40 7.22 25.62 3.99
CA PRO A 40 6.26 26.02 4.99
C PRO A 40 5.12 25.02 5.01
N THR A 41 4.90 24.39 6.16
CA THR A 41 3.78 23.46 6.35
C THR A 41 2.50 24.25 6.10
N ALA A 42 1.84 23.94 4.99
CA ALA A 42 0.46 24.35 4.77
C ALA A 42 -0.35 24.01 6.03
N PRO A 43 -1.34 24.85 6.42
CA PRO A 43 -2.16 24.56 7.57
C PRO A 43 -2.70 23.14 7.43
N ARG A 44 -2.48 22.31 8.46
CA ARG A 44 -3.00 20.94 8.50
C ARG A 44 -4.52 21.04 8.40
N ALA A 45 -5.07 20.91 7.20
CA ALA A 45 -6.47 20.59 7.04
C ALA A 45 -6.69 19.34 7.90
N SER A 46 -7.62 19.42 8.85
CA SER A 46 -7.82 18.38 9.84
C SER A 46 -8.21 17.08 9.14
N GLY A 47 -7.23 16.20 8.91
CA GLY A 47 -7.46 14.86 8.34
C GLY A 47 -8.48 14.09 9.17
N ALA A 48 -8.56 14.37 10.48
CA ALA A 48 -9.55 13.79 11.38
C ALA A 48 -11.01 14.01 10.94
N ALA A 49 -11.32 15.11 10.24
CA ALA A 49 -12.69 15.38 9.78
C ALA A 49 -13.15 14.43 8.67
N ALA A 50 -12.25 13.99 7.79
CA ALA A 50 -12.59 13.00 6.75
C ALA A 50 -12.81 11.60 7.34
N PHE A 51 -12.20 11.30 8.48
CA PHE A 51 -12.20 9.99 9.11
C PHE A 51 -13.30 9.83 10.19
N SER A 52 -14.03 10.90 10.54
CA SER A 52 -15.15 10.83 11.49
C SER A 52 -16.46 10.33 10.86
N GLY A 53 -16.56 10.33 9.53
CA GLY A 53 -17.76 9.93 8.78
C GLY A 53 -17.59 8.60 8.04
N LEU A 54 -17.14 7.54 8.72
CA LEU A 54 -16.99 6.22 8.12
C LEU A 54 -18.31 5.73 7.50
N ARG A 55 -18.22 5.29 6.26
CA ARG A 55 -19.31 4.63 5.53
C ARG A 55 -19.18 3.12 5.65
N GLN A 56 -20.29 2.44 5.37
CA GLN A 56 -20.37 0.98 5.31
C GLN A 56 -21.08 0.59 4.01
N ILE A 57 -20.59 -0.45 3.35
CA ILE A 57 -21.22 -0.99 2.15
C ILE A 57 -21.03 -2.50 2.07
N ARG A 58 -22.07 -3.20 1.64
CA ARG A 58 -21.97 -4.63 1.31
C ARG A 58 -21.32 -4.79 -0.06
N ALA A 59 -20.18 -5.46 -0.09
CA ALA A 59 -19.38 -5.70 -1.28
C ALA A 59 -18.84 -7.14 -1.22
N GLY A 60 -19.30 -7.98 -2.14
CA GLY A 60 -18.99 -9.41 -2.13
C GLY A 60 -19.39 -10.08 -0.81
N ASP A 61 -18.42 -10.74 -0.15
CA ASP A 61 -18.62 -11.44 1.12
C ASP A 61 -18.51 -10.52 2.36
N LEU A 62 -18.28 -9.22 2.18
CA LEU A 62 -17.95 -8.28 3.25
C LEU A 62 -18.98 -7.15 3.39
N ASP A 63 -19.13 -6.66 4.62
CA ASP A 63 -19.60 -5.29 4.89
C ASP A 63 -18.37 -4.45 5.20
N ILE A 64 -17.96 -3.61 4.24
CA ILE A 64 -16.68 -2.91 4.22
C ILE A 64 -16.85 -1.51 4.82
N GLY A 65 -16.04 -1.23 5.85
CA GLY A 65 -15.93 0.09 6.45
C GLY A 65 -14.90 0.92 5.69
N TYR A 66 -15.27 2.14 5.27
CA TYR A 66 -14.39 2.96 4.45
C TYR A 66 -14.62 4.46 4.63
N VAL A 67 -13.58 5.23 4.33
CA VAL A 67 -13.67 6.69 4.12
C VAL A 67 -14.03 6.96 2.66
N ASP A 68 -14.94 7.90 2.42
CA ASP A 68 -15.27 8.45 1.10
C ASP A 68 -15.23 9.97 1.19
N ALA A 69 -14.20 10.57 0.59
CA ALA A 69 -13.91 11.99 0.70
C ALA A 69 -13.62 12.64 -0.66
N GLY A 70 -13.84 13.95 -0.75
CA GLY A 70 -13.62 14.73 -1.96
C GLY A 70 -14.84 14.80 -2.90
N PRO A 71 -14.68 15.38 -4.10
CA PRO A 71 -15.79 15.59 -5.03
C PRO A 71 -16.34 14.26 -5.57
N ALA A 72 -17.66 14.05 -5.53
CA ALA A 72 -18.29 12.78 -5.93
C ALA A 72 -17.98 12.31 -7.36
N HIS A 73 -17.69 13.26 -8.26
CA HIS A 73 -17.40 13.01 -9.68
C HIS A 73 -15.94 13.31 -10.06
N GLY A 74 -15.05 13.47 -9.08
CA GLY A 74 -13.61 13.62 -9.32
C GLY A 74 -12.95 12.30 -9.77
N PRO A 75 -11.73 12.35 -10.33
CA PRO A 75 -10.94 11.14 -10.55
C PRO A 75 -10.77 10.37 -9.24
N VAL A 76 -10.94 9.05 -9.28
CA VAL A 76 -10.96 8.21 -8.08
C VAL A 76 -9.56 7.72 -7.72
N ALA A 77 -9.20 7.83 -6.44
CA ALA A 77 -8.01 7.19 -5.86
C ALA A 77 -8.45 6.26 -4.73
N VAL A 78 -8.10 4.98 -4.83
CA VAL A 78 -8.30 3.98 -3.76
C VAL A 78 -6.99 3.79 -3.02
N LEU A 79 -6.97 4.06 -1.72
CA LEU A 79 -5.76 3.95 -0.88
C LEU A 79 -5.86 2.73 0.02
N LEU A 80 -4.99 1.74 -0.21
CA LEU A 80 -4.99 0.46 0.50
C LEU A 80 -3.87 0.44 1.54
N HIS A 81 -4.22 0.17 2.79
CA HIS A 81 -3.24 0.07 3.87
C HIS A 81 -2.51 -1.29 3.83
N GLY A 82 -1.36 -1.36 4.49
CA GLY A 82 -0.60 -2.61 4.67
C GLY A 82 -0.85 -3.27 6.03
N TRP A 83 -0.15 -4.38 6.26
CA TRP A 83 -0.05 -5.03 7.58
C TRP A 83 1.15 -4.45 8.36
N PRO A 84 1.05 -4.20 9.69
CA PRO A 84 -0.13 -4.30 10.57
C PRO A 84 -0.76 -2.90 10.80
N TYR A 85 -1.01 -2.14 9.73
CA TYR A 85 -1.57 -0.79 9.79
C TYR A 85 -3.05 -0.76 9.41
N ASP A 86 -3.65 0.42 9.37
CA ASP A 86 -5.05 0.63 9.01
C ASP A 86 -5.25 1.92 8.19
N ILE A 87 -6.51 2.33 7.98
CA ILE A 87 -6.85 3.54 7.20
C ILE A 87 -6.12 4.80 7.67
N HIS A 88 -5.73 4.90 8.94
CA HIS A 88 -5.09 6.09 9.51
C HIS A 88 -3.69 6.32 8.93
N SER A 89 -3.09 5.34 8.25
CA SER A 89 -1.89 5.55 7.42
C SER A 89 -2.05 6.66 6.38
N PHE A 90 -3.29 7.00 6.01
CA PHE A 90 -3.60 8.00 5.00
C PHE A 90 -4.20 9.30 5.54
N ILE A 91 -4.20 9.53 6.87
CA ILE A 91 -4.85 10.70 7.48
C ILE A 91 -4.32 12.04 6.94
N ASP A 92 -3.02 12.11 6.62
CA ASP A 92 -2.37 13.29 6.04
C ASP A 92 -2.35 13.28 4.51
N VAL A 93 -2.67 12.14 3.88
CA VAL A 93 -2.69 11.96 2.41
C VAL A 93 -4.04 12.36 1.84
N VAL A 94 -5.13 11.94 2.47
CA VAL A 94 -6.51 12.20 2.01
C VAL A 94 -6.74 13.69 1.76
N PRO A 95 -6.45 14.63 2.69
CA PRO A 95 -6.70 16.05 2.47
C PRO A 95 -5.96 16.61 1.25
N ARG A 96 -4.75 16.12 0.97
CA ARG A 96 -3.93 16.56 -0.16
C ARG A 96 -4.53 16.14 -1.50
N LEU A 97 -4.97 14.88 -1.60
CA LEU A 97 -5.62 14.36 -2.80
C LEU A 97 -6.99 14.99 -3.02
N THR A 98 -7.79 15.18 -1.97
CA THR A 98 -9.09 15.84 -2.09
C THR A 98 -8.93 17.31 -2.49
N ALA A 99 -7.92 18.02 -2.00
CA ALA A 99 -7.61 19.39 -2.42
C ALA A 99 -7.16 19.46 -3.89
N ALA A 100 -6.56 18.39 -4.41
CA ALA A 100 -6.24 18.23 -5.83
C ALA A 100 -7.44 17.78 -6.69
N GLY A 101 -8.65 17.67 -6.10
CA GLY A 101 -9.89 17.35 -6.81
C GLY A 101 -10.22 15.86 -6.94
N TYR A 102 -9.46 14.96 -6.31
CA TYR A 102 -9.74 13.54 -6.33
C TYR A 102 -10.89 13.16 -5.39
N ARG A 103 -11.68 12.16 -5.80
CA ARG A 103 -12.48 11.36 -4.87
C ARG A 103 -11.58 10.28 -4.28
N VAL A 104 -11.47 10.24 -2.95
CA VAL A 104 -10.56 9.34 -2.26
C VAL A 104 -11.36 8.33 -1.45
N ILE A 105 -11.12 7.04 -1.73
CA ILE A 105 -11.73 5.90 -1.05
C ILE A 105 -10.64 5.22 -0.22
N VAL A 106 -10.86 5.06 1.08
CA VAL A 106 -9.91 4.39 2.00
C VAL A 106 -10.63 3.30 2.78
N PRO A 107 -10.65 2.05 2.30
CA PRO A 107 -11.30 0.95 3.00
C PRO A 107 -10.41 0.37 4.09
N TYR A 108 -11.02 -0.11 5.17
CA TYR A 108 -10.41 -1.14 6.01
C TYR A 108 -10.39 -2.45 5.22
N LEU A 109 -9.21 -3.05 5.06
CA LEU A 109 -9.09 -4.39 4.47
C LEU A 109 -9.74 -5.44 5.38
N ARG A 110 -10.05 -6.62 4.81
CA ARG A 110 -10.60 -7.75 5.56
C ARG A 110 -9.81 -8.01 6.86
N GLY A 111 -10.54 -8.13 7.97
CA GLY A 111 -9.93 -8.38 9.30
C GLY A 111 -9.47 -7.12 10.05
N TYR A 112 -9.73 -5.92 9.52
CA TYR A 112 -9.39 -4.65 10.17
C TYR A 112 -10.60 -3.77 10.42
N GLY A 113 -10.47 -2.92 11.45
CA GLY A 113 -11.42 -1.85 11.75
C GLY A 113 -12.87 -2.31 11.80
N SER A 114 -13.73 -1.62 11.05
CA SER A 114 -15.16 -1.91 10.99
C SER A 114 -15.59 -2.81 9.82
N THR A 115 -14.64 -3.31 9.02
CA THR A 115 -14.91 -4.29 7.95
C THR A 115 -15.15 -5.67 8.55
N ARG A 116 -16.26 -6.30 8.18
CA ARG A 116 -16.64 -7.64 8.69
C ARG A 116 -17.16 -8.56 7.59
N PHE A 117 -17.02 -9.87 7.81
CA PHE A 117 -17.67 -10.88 6.97
C PHE A 117 -19.18 -10.86 7.19
N LEU A 118 -19.95 -11.01 6.10
CA LEU A 118 -21.41 -11.09 6.14
C LEU A 118 -21.92 -12.40 6.75
N SER A 119 -21.16 -13.49 6.56
CA SER A 119 -21.48 -14.81 7.10
C SER A 119 -20.41 -15.31 8.07
N ALA A 120 -20.85 -16.03 9.11
CA ALA A 120 -19.97 -16.72 10.03
C ALA A 120 -19.24 -17.91 9.38
N ASP A 121 -19.75 -18.44 8.28
CA ASP A 121 -19.21 -19.63 7.61
C ASP A 121 -18.14 -19.29 6.55
N THR A 122 -18.04 -18.02 6.13
CA THR A 122 -17.01 -17.59 5.16
C THR A 122 -15.62 -17.77 5.76
N ALA A 123 -14.72 -18.43 5.03
CA ALA A 123 -13.34 -18.61 5.44
C ALA A 123 -12.61 -17.27 5.62
N ARG A 124 -11.86 -17.13 6.71
CA ARG A 124 -11.04 -15.94 7.00
C ARG A 124 -9.71 -16.08 6.25
N ASN A 125 -9.81 -16.04 4.93
CA ASN A 125 -8.68 -16.22 4.01
C ASN A 125 -7.92 -14.89 3.85
N GLY A 126 -6.61 -14.91 4.14
CA GLY A 126 -5.68 -13.78 3.98
C GLY A 126 -4.86 -13.81 2.68
N GLU A 127 -5.20 -14.67 1.73
CA GLU A 127 -4.56 -14.73 0.42
C GLU A 127 -4.72 -13.39 -0.33
N GLN A 128 -3.63 -12.95 -0.96
CA GLN A 128 -3.54 -11.65 -1.63
C GLN A 128 -4.57 -11.49 -2.75
N ALA A 129 -4.87 -12.57 -3.48
CA ALA A 129 -5.87 -12.55 -4.54
C ALA A 129 -7.27 -12.22 -3.99
N VAL A 130 -7.60 -12.69 -2.77
CA VAL A 130 -8.91 -12.42 -2.18
C VAL A 130 -9.02 -10.97 -1.74
N VAL A 131 -7.93 -10.36 -1.25
CA VAL A 131 -7.91 -8.91 -0.99
C VAL A 131 -8.19 -8.13 -2.28
N ALA A 132 -7.61 -8.53 -3.42
CA ALA A 132 -7.89 -7.89 -4.70
C ALA A 132 -9.36 -8.03 -5.11
N VAL A 133 -9.96 -9.22 -4.93
CA VAL A 133 -11.39 -9.46 -5.20
C VAL A 133 -12.29 -8.57 -4.34
N ASP A 134 -11.96 -8.37 -3.06
CA ASP A 134 -12.73 -7.46 -2.18
C ASP A 134 -12.72 -6.03 -2.71
N ILE A 135 -11.57 -5.56 -3.22
CA ILE A 135 -11.45 -4.20 -3.75
C ILE A 135 -12.20 -4.05 -5.07
N ILE A 136 -12.19 -5.07 -5.94
CA ILE A 136 -13.03 -5.07 -7.15
C ILE A 136 -14.51 -4.98 -6.75
N ALA A 137 -14.96 -5.82 -5.81
CA ALA A 137 -16.34 -5.81 -5.34
C ALA A 137 -16.75 -4.48 -4.66
N LEU A 138 -15.80 -3.74 -4.08
CA LEU A 138 -16.04 -2.40 -3.53
C LEU A 138 -16.20 -1.34 -4.64
N MET A 139 -15.62 -1.57 -5.81
CA MET A 139 -15.65 -0.65 -6.94
C MET A 139 -16.90 -0.80 -7.82
N ASP A 140 -17.51 -1.99 -7.81
CA ASP A 140 -18.74 -2.33 -8.55
C ASP A 140 -20.01 -1.71 -7.93
#